data_AF-A0A1F9WC10-F1
#
_entry.id   AF-A0A1F9WC10-F1
#
_cell.length_a   1.000
_cell.length_b   1.000
_cell.length_c   1.000
_cell.angle_alpha   90.00
_cell.angle_beta   90.00
_cell.angle_gamma   90.00
#
_symmetry.space_group_name_H-M   'P 1'
#
loop_
_entity.id
_entity.type
_entity.pdbx_description
1 polymer ?
#
loop_
_entity_poly.entity_id
_entity_poly.type
_entity_poly.pdbx_seq_one_letter_code
_entity_poly.pdbx_strand_id
1 'polypeptide(L)'
;MTGERMAETIGSLIDKISIAELKIFHMQEQADREDAAPDHRQRCRQRVDILVVQRDDLAKELTARVRLWSQGKWAPKVYRQFKMYNDPQYKTKAPPVNVR
;
A
#
# COMPACT_ATOMS: atom_id res chain seq x y z
N MET A 1 3.29 -16.49 -22.95
CA MET A 1 3.58 -15.77 -21.69
C MET A 1 2.33 -15.03 -21.25
N THR A 2 1.46 -15.70 -20.49
CA THR A 2 0.21 -15.14 -19.94
C THR A 2 0.31 -15.21 -18.41
N GLY A 3 1.26 -14.45 -17.85
CA GLY A 3 1.33 -14.20 -16.42
C GLY A 3 0.42 -13.01 -16.10
N GLU A 4 -0.53 -13.21 -15.20
CA GLU A 4 -1.51 -12.22 -14.75
C GLU A 4 -0.80 -10.94 -14.29
N ARG A 5 -1.06 -9.82 -15.00
CA ARG A 5 -0.47 -8.51 -14.68
C ARG A 5 -1.35 -7.82 -13.66
N MET A 6 -1.03 -8.01 -12.39
CA MET A 6 -1.75 -7.42 -11.26
C MET A 6 -1.56 -5.89 -11.16
N ALA A 7 -2.58 -5.21 -10.64
CA ALA A 7 -2.55 -3.77 -10.38
C ALA A 7 -1.69 -3.38 -9.16
N GLU A 8 -1.42 -4.34 -8.27
CA GLU A 8 -0.51 -4.11 -7.15
C GLU A 8 0.94 -4.02 -7.65
N THR A 9 1.60 -2.93 -7.28
CA THR A 9 3.00 -2.68 -7.60
C THR A 9 3.90 -3.06 -6.44
N ILE A 10 5.20 -3.24 -6.72
CA ILE A 10 6.25 -3.35 -5.67
C ILE A 10 6.12 -2.19 -4.67
N GLY A 11 5.83 -0.97 -5.15
CA GLY A 11 5.63 0.20 -4.30
C GLY A 11 4.43 0.06 -3.35
N SER A 12 3.33 -0.54 -3.79
CA SER A 12 2.17 -0.80 -2.92
C SER A 12 2.48 -1.80 -1.81
N LEU A 13 3.29 -2.84 -2.07
CA LEU A 13 3.74 -3.77 -1.03
C LEU A 13 4.64 -3.08 -0.01
N ILE A 14 5.58 -2.24 -0.47
CA ILE A 14 6.46 -1.46 0.41
C ILE A 14 5.65 -0.51 1.29
N ASP A 15 4.65 0.18 0.73
CA ASP A 15 3.76 1.07 1.49
C ASP A 15 3.01 0.31 2.59
N LYS A 16 2.41 -0.84 2.25
CA LYS A 16 1.71 -1.70 3.23
C LYS A 16 2.64 -2.21 4.33
N ILE A 17 3.85 -2.65 3.97
CA ILE A 17 4.85 -3.08 4.95
C ILE A 17 5.20 -1.91 5.89
N SER A 18 5.44 -0.72 5.34
CA SER A 18 5.77 0.47 6.14
C SER A 18 4.65 0.83 7.12
N ILE A 19 3.39 0.75 6.68
CA ILE A 19 2.22 0.94 7.57
C ILE A 19 2.15 -0.16 8.64
N ALA A 20 2.47 -1.41 8.29
CA ALA A 20 2.47 -2.51 9.24
C ALA A 20 3.54 -2.33 10.33
N GLU A 21 4.76 -1.90 9.96
CA GLU A 21 5.83 -1.59 10.93
C GLU A 21 5.41 -0.51 11.93
N LEU A 22 4.79 0.58 11.45
CA LEU A 22 4.27 1.64 12.34
C LEU A 22 3.20 1.12 13.30
N LYS A 23 2.31 0.24 12.83
CA LYS A 23 1.30 -0.40 13.68
C LYS A 23 1.93 -1.32 14.71
N ILE A 24 2.92 -2.12 14.32
CA ILE A 24 3.66 -3.01 15.23
C ILE A 24 4.32 -2.17 16.33
N PHE A 25 5.06 -1.12 15.94
CA PHE A 25 5.75 -0.24 16.87
C PHE A 25 4.80 0.32 17.94
N HIS A 26 3.72 0.99 17.54
CA HIS A 26 2.79 1.59 18.50
C HIS A 26 1.97 0.56 19.28
N MET A 27 1.68 -0.61 18.70
CA MET A 27 1.01 -1.69 19.43
C MET A 27 1.92 -2.30 20.49
N GLN A 28 3.22 -2.39 20.21
CA GLN A 28 4.23 -2.83 21.17
C GLN A 28 4.35 -1.86 22.34
N GLU A 29 4.35 -0.54 22.07
CA GLU A 29 4.29 0.47 23.14
C GLU A 29 3.09 0.23 24.08
N GLN A 30 1.90 -0.05 23.55
CA GLN A 30 0.72 -0.36 24.38
C GLN A 30 0.81 -1.71 25.11
N ALA A 31 1.51 -2.69 24.54
CA ALA A 31 1.75 -3.98 25.19
C ALA A 31 2.71 -3.86 26.39
N ASP A 32 3.64 -2.92 26.32
CA ASP A 32 4.71 -2.73 27.30
C ASP A 32 4.39 -1.68 28.36
N ARG A 33 3.34 -0.89 28.18
CA ARG A 33 2.81 0.06 29.17
C ARG A 33 2.53 -0.59 30.52
N GLU A 34 3.33 -0.25 31.53
CA GLU A 34 3.21 -0.77 32.89
C GLU A 34 1.97 -0.24 33.64
N ASP A 35 1.47 0.93 33.24
CA ASP A 35 0.29 1.58 33.80
C ASP A 35 -1.04 1.00 33.27
N ALA A 36 -0.98 0.10 32.27
CA ALA A 36 -2.15 -0.51 31.67
C ALA A 36 -2.55 -1.83 32.34
N ALA A 37 -3.85 -2.12 32.34
CA ALA A 37 -4.39 -3.36 32.88
C ALA A 37 -3.76 -4.60 32.20
N PRO A 38 -3.49 -5.70 32.94
CA PRO A 38 -2.89 -6.91 32.38
C PRO A 38 -3.60 -7.46 31.14
N ASP A 39 -4.94 -7.46 31.14
CA ASP A 39 -5.76 -7.91 30.01
C ASP A 39 -5.63 -7.00 28.78
N HIS A 40 -5.42 -5.70 28.98
CA HIS A 40 -5.16 -4.78 27.86
C HIS A 40 -3.82 -5.11 27.21
N ARG A 41 -2.76 -5.22 28.03
CA ARG A 41 -1.42 -5.56 27.56
C ARG A 41 -1.40 -6.90 26.83
N GLN A 42 -2.11 -7.90 27.35
CA GLN A 42 -2.20 -9.22 26.72
C GLN A 42 -2.89 -9.17 25.35
N ARG A 43 -3.99 -8.41 25.22
CA ARG A 43 -4.65 -8.21 23.92
C ARG A 43 -3.76 -7.44 22.94
N CYS A 44 -2.97 -6.48 23.40
CA CYS A 44 -2.01 -5.76 22.56
C CYS A 44 -0.90 -6.70 22.07
N ARG A 45 -0.35 -7.57 22.93
CA ARG A 45 0.63 -8.61 22.52
C ARG A 45 0.07 -9.52 21.43
N GLN A 46 -1.14 -10.06 21.62
CA GLN A 46 -1.80 -10.90 20.60
C GLN A 46 -1.97 -10.17 19.25
N ARG A 47 -2.25 -8.85 19.28
CA ARG A 47 -2.34 -8.04 18.07
C ARG A 47 -0.98 -7.82 17.42
N VAL A 48 0.08 -7.62 18.20
CA VAL A 48 1.46 -7.55 17.68
C VAL A 48 1.77 -8.85 16.94
N ASP A 49 1.50 -10.01 17.52
CA ASP A 49 1.78 -11.31 16.89
C ASP A 49 1.10 -11.44 15.52
N ILE A 50 -0.18 -11.03 15.43
CA ILE A 50 -0.92 -11.04 14.17
C ILE A 50 -0.32 -10.05 13.15
N LEU A 51 0.03 -8.84 13.58
CA LEU A 51 0.62 -7.82 12.71
C LEU A 51 1.99 -8.25 12.17
N VAL A 52 2.80 -8.92 12.99
CA VAL A 52 4.10 -9.46 12.57
C VAL A 52 3.91 -10.53 11.48
N VAL A 53 2.97 -11.46 11.66
CA VAL A 53 2.65 -12.46 10.63
C VAL A 53 2.22 -11.80 9.32
N GLN A 54 1.33 -10.80 9.39
CA GLN A 54 0.87 -10.06 8.21
C GLN A 54 2.02 -9.34 7.49
N ARG A 55 2.91 -8.67 8.25
CA ARG A 55 4.11 -8.01 7.73
C ARG A 55 5.04 -9.01 7.04
N ASP A 56 5.27 -10.16 7.66
CA ASP A 56 6.15 -11.20 7.13
C ASP A 56 5.61 -11.81 5.83
N ASP A 57 4.30 -12.01 5.74
CA ASP A 57 3.67 -12.52 4.52
C ASP A 57 3.77 -11.52 3.37
N LEU A 58 3.58 -10.21 3.64
CA LEU A 58 3.82 -9.15 2.67
C LEU A 58 5.30 -9.11 2.22
N ALA A 59 6.24 -9.30 3.15
CA ALA A 59 7.68 -9.33 2.84
C ALA A 59 8.07 -10.54 1.97
N LYS A 60 7.48 -11.72 2.23
CA LYS A 60 7.65 -12.92 1.38
C LYS A 60 7.10 -12.67 -0.02
N GLU A 61 5.92 -12.06 -0.13
CA GLU A 61 5.30 -11.73 -1.40
C GLU A 61 6.13 -10.72 -2.21
N LEU A 62 6.62 -9.66 -1.56
CA LEU A 62 7.54 -8.68 -2.15
C LEU A 62 8.79 -9.38 -2.69
N THR A 63 9.40 -10.25 -1.88
CA THR A 63 10.61 -11.00 -2.26
C THR A 63 10.35 -11.88 -3.48
N ALA A 64 9.23 -12.61 -3.50
CA ALA A 64 8.85 -13.45 -4.63
C ALA A 64 8.64 -12.63 -5.91
N ARG A 65 7.95 -11.49 -5.81
CA ARG A 65 7.70 -10.59 -6.95
C ARG A 65 8.98 -9.96 -7.49
N VAL A 66 9.86 -9.46 -6.63
CA VAL A 66 11.17 -8.90 -7.03
C VAL A 66 12.02 -9.97 -7.72
N ARG A 67 12.00 -11.21 -7.23
CA ARG A 67 12.70 -12.33 -7.88
C ARG A 67 12.15 -12.66 -9.27
N LEU A 68 10.83 -12.64 -9.46
CA LEU A 68 10.24 -12.84 -10.78
C LEU A 68 10.55 -11.68 -11.71
N TRP A 69 10.61 -10.45 -11.18
CA TRP A 69 10.98 -9.26 -11.94
C TRP A 69 12.42 -9.32 -12.44
N SER A 70 13.37 -9.67 -11.56
CA SER A 70 14.79 -9.76 -11.91
C SER A 70 15.08 -10.87 -12.94
N GLN A 71 14.21 -11.89 -13.01
CA GLN A 71 14.28 -12.97 -14.01
C GLN A 71 13.54 -12.63 -15.32
N GLY A 72 12.93 -11.45 -15.45
CA GLY A 72 12.11 -11.07 -16.61
C GLY A 72 10.83 -11.89 -16.76
N LYS A 73 10.43 -12.64 -15.72
CA LYS A 73 9.22 -13.49 -15.71
C LYS A 73 7.97 -12.73 -15.31
N TRP A 74 8.13 -11.54 -14.76
CA TRP A 74 7.05 -10.63 -14.38
C TRP A 74 7.48 -9.18 -14.59
N ALA A 75 6.54 -8.31 -14.90
CA ALA A 75 6.74 -6.86 -14.94
C ALA A 75 5.44 -6.16 -14.53
N PRO A 76 5.52 -5.05 -13.77
CA PRO A 76 4.34 -4.27 -13.41
C PRO A 76 3.73 -3.63 -14.67
N LYS A 77 2.41 -3.49 -14.68
CA LYS A 77 1.74 -2.73 -15.74
C LYS A 77 1.84 -1.24 -15.41
N VAL A 78 2.55 -0.49 -16.25
CA VAL A 78 2.70 0.96 -16.10
C VAL A 78 1.56 1.66 -16.84
N TYR A 79 0.76 2.43 -16.11
CA TYR A 79 -0.25 3.31 -16.67
C TYR A 79 0.25 4.76 -16.65
N ARG A 80 -0.03 5.51 -17.72
CA ARG A 80 0.22 6.95 -17.77
C ARG A 80 -1.06 7.69 -17.42
N GLN A 81 -0.94 8.71 -16.59
CA GLN A 81 -2.05 9.61 -16.31
C GLN A 81 -2.20 10.60 -17.46
N PHE A 82 -3.41 10.68 -18.04
CA PHE A 82 -3.76 11.67 -19.07
C PHE A 82 -4.58 12.79 -18.43
N LYS A 83 -3.91 13.82 -17.91
CA LYS A 83 -4.56 14.96 -17.24
C LYS A 83 -4.88 16.06 -18.24
N MET A 84 -6.10 16.03 -18.80
CA MET A 84 -6.55 17.05 -19.76
C MET A 84 -6.56 18.48 -19.20
N TYR A 85 -6.89 18.63 -17.92
CA TYR A 85 -7.03 19.97 -17.28
C TYR A 85 -5.72 20.77 -17.20
N ASN A 86 -4.57 20.10 -17.33
CA ASN A 86 -3.26 20.76 -17.31
C ASN A 86 -2.83 21.27 -18.69
N ASP A 87 -3.49 20.83 -19.76
CA ASP A 87 -3.11 21.18 -21.13
C ASP A 87 -4.13 22.19 -21.71
N PRO A 88 -3.69 23.42 -22.02
CA PRO A 88 -4.53 24.45 -22.63
C PRO A 88 -5.25 24.02 -23.92
N GLN A 89 -4.71 23.05 -24.67
CA GLN A 89 -5.32 22.55 -25.92
C GLN A 89 -6.64 21.81 -25.68
N TYR A 90 -6.86 21.28 -24.48
CA TYR A 90 -8.10 20.60 -24.10
C TYR A 90 -9.13 21.54 -23.45
N LYS A 91 -8.83 22.84 -23.33
CA LYS A 91 -9.80 23.83 -22.85
C LYS A 91 -10.84 24.09 -23.93
N THR A 92 -12.07 23.63 -23.70
CA THR A 92 -13.20 23.95 -24.58
C THR A 92 -13.67 25.39 -24.36
N LYS A 93 -14.05 26.08 -25.44
CA LYS A 93 -14.69 27.41 -25.32
C LYS A 93 -15.98 27.28 -24.51
N ALA A 94 -16.23 28.22 -23.62
CA ALA A 94 -17.47 28.26 -22.85
C ALA A 94 -18.68 28.29 -23.80
N PRO A 95 -19.77 27.55 -23.52
CA PRO A 95 -20.99 27.67 -24.30
C PRO A 95 -21.49 29.13 -24.24
N PRO A 96 -22.12 29.64 -25.30
CA PRO A 96 -22.66 30.99 -25.29
C PRO A 96 -23.64 31.13 -24.12
N VAL A 97 -23.39 32.12 -23.26
CA VAL A 97 -24.28 32.45 -22.15
C VAL A 97 -25.56 33.03 -22.78
N ASN A 98 -26.64 32.26 -22.75
CA ASN A 98 -27.96 32.81 -23.04
C ASN A 98 -28.35 33.73 -21.87
N VAL A 99 -28.14 35.03 -22.07
CA VAL A 99 -28.72 36.07 -21.22
C VAL A 99 -30.23 36.04 -21.48
N ARG A 100 -31.01 35.60 -20.49
CA ARG A 100 -32.46 35.78 -20.47
C ARG A 100 -32.80 37.17 -19.97
#